data_AF-A0A1S9CK16-F1
#
_entry.id   AF-A0A1S9CK16-F1
#
_cell.length_a   1.000
_cell.length_b   1.000
_cell.length_c   1.000
_cell.angle_alpha   90.00
_cell.angle_beta   90.00
_cell.angle_gamma   90.00
#
_symmetry.space_group_name_H-M   'P 1'
#
loop_
_entity.id
_entity.type
_entity.pdbx_description
1 polymer ?
#
loop_
_entity_poly.entity_id
_entity_poly.type
_entity_poly.pdbx_seq_one_letter_code
_entity_poly.pdbx_strand_id
1 'polypeptide(L)'
;MNAKIKILIVGLLLCTPISEFNVQSMENTQESIVVSEWITHPSIIGGSIKFDRSTGKITDIDPSVTILNIPERIDNILVTGIADYAFHQHPELTSVTIPDTILSIGQSAFADCKKLMDVILSTGLKSIEQEAFANCVNLLDLEIPSTVEYIGVHSFANCVNLKEMIIPASVKTIGNNAFSNCDNLLEVAISHGVMSIGDGVFHGCDKLELVSIPTSILSLGKNIFPDNLKMIYYEGVREQWSTLESDITKSAIIYNSQSSLFGKWIEVEGIEGGKIQFDAETGVILNAQSTIIVAEIPDYINGVAVSAIGKNAFANCDQLTRLRLPETLVMISEYAFYSCDSLRTVTIPENVVTIKYNAFGYNPSLETMNISSGVQFMDSMVFVYNTKLRNIYYEGSQDEWNQLKIPAIKNVMIIYDGFNNEEFWYTASDLPGLESGRIMFDKLTGTIMKAEGVSIVNIPPEIDGVRVTSISDDAFRQLKTLTHITLPDTITFIGNWAFSDCINLKEIIFSKMLTSIGDNAFLNCSSLSKLTIPQNVQSIGNSAFFGCSNLESATILDGTKTIGDLAFFGCSNMTSIILPKTVTDIGQNAFDATNSLTIIYFGGTDQEWDNLNVNISDNITVL
;
A
#
# COMPACT_ATOMS: atom_id res chain seq x y z
N MET A 1 20.05 -44.12 -22.39
CA MET A 1 19.45 -45.37 -22.92
C MET A 1 17.97 -45.08 -23.17
N ASN A 2 17.51 -45.29 -24.41
CA ASN A 2 16.16 -45.14 -24.99
C ASN A 2 15.00 -45.65 -24.09
N ALA A 3 13.71 -45.31 -24.21
CA ALA A 3 12.92 -44.70 -25.29
C ALA A 3 11.50 -44.31 -24.80
N LYS A 4 10.87 -43.39 -25.55
CA LYS A 4 9.45 -43.24 -26.00
C LYS A 4 8.30 -43.91 -25.22
N ILE A 5 7.14 -43.23 -25.25
CA ILE A 5 5.75 -43.68 -25.58
C ILE A 5 4.86 -42.43 -25.32
N LYS A 6 4.23 -41.70 -26.26
CA LYS A 6 3.18 -41.96 -27.28
C LYS A 6 1.99 -42.79 -26.77
N ILE A 7 0.88 -42.15 -26.36
CA ILE A 7 -0.45 -42.80 -26.37
C ILE A 7 -1.50 -41.81 -26.91
N LEU A 8 -2.13 -42.21 -28.01
CA LEU A 8 -3.44 -41.76 -28.47
C LEU A 8 -4.44 -42.89 -28.17
N ILE A 9 -5.64 -42.46 -27.77
CA ILE A 9 -6.94 -43.10 -27.51
C ILE A 9 -7.27 -44.40 -28.30
N VAL A 10 -7.92 -45.38 -27.62
CA VAL A 10 -8.98 -46.30 -28.11
C VAL A 10 -9.79 -46.81 -26.89
N GLY A 11 -11.11 -46.97 -26.82
CA GLY A 11 -12.23 -46.80 -27.77
C GLY A 11 -13.52 -47.49 -27.29
N LEU A 12 -14.60 -47.38 -28.08
CA LEU A 12 -15.78 -48.28 -28.27
C LEU A 12 -16.76 -47.48 -29.17
N LEU A 13 -17.33 -47.91 -30.31
CA LEU A 13 -17.76 -49.22 -30.79
C LEU A 13 -17.77 -49.32 -32.34
N LEU A 14 -17.45 -50.54 -32.81
CA LEU A 14 -18.02 -51.33 -33.93
C LEU A 14 -17.77 -51.01 -35.43
N CYS A 15 -17.21 -52.07 -36.07
CA CYS A 15 -17.42 -52.59 -37.43
C CYS A 15 -16.71 -51.98 -38.65
N THR A 16 -15.54 -52.57 -38.97
CA THR A 16 -15.12 -53.25 -40.24
C THR A 16 -15.23 -52.55 -41.62
N PRO A 17 -14.33 -52.87 -42.57
CA PRO A 17 -13.51 -51.90 -43.32
C PRO A 17 -13.78 -51.86 -44.83
N ILE A 18 -13.03 -51.03 -45.60
CA ILE A 18 -12.21 -51.43 -46.79
C ILE A 18 -11.86 -50.25 -47.73
N SER A 19 -10.60 -50.28 -48.21
CA SER A 19 -9.97 -49.74 -49.46
C SER A 19 -9.94 -48.23 -49.71
N GLU A 20 -8.76 -47.60 -49.70
CA GLU A 20 -7.81 -47.34 -50.82
C GLU A 20 -8.10 -46.04 -51.60
N PHE A 21 -7.01 -45.40 -52.08
CA PHE A 21 -6.90 -44.27 -53.02
C PHE A 21 -7.26 -42.87 -52.45
N ASN A 22 -6.54 -41.77 -52.73
CA ASN A 22 -5.49 -41.47 -53.70
C ASN A 22 -4.72 -40.22 -53.22
N VAL A 23 -3.43 -40.12 -53.56
CA VAL A 23 -2.62 -38.91 -53.35
C VAL A 23 -2.97 -37.90 -54.44
N GLN A 24 -3.38 -36.68 -54.08
CA GLN A 24 -3.25 -35.52 -54.96
C GLN A 24 -2.75 -34.28 -54.19
N SER A 25 -1.60 -33.80 -54.70
CA SER A 25 -1.06 -32.43 -54.67
C SER A 25 -1.06 -31.64 -53.36
N MET A 26 0.15 -31.49 -52.82
CA MET A 26 0.56 -30.36 -52.01
C MET A 26 0.32 -29.05 -52.78
N GLU A 27 -0.67 -28.27 -52.35
CA GLU A 27 -0.60 -26.82 -52.51
C GLU A 27 -0.04 -26.23 -51.22
N ASN A 28 1.06 -25.51 -51.41
CA ASN A 28 1.87 -24.87 -50.39
C ASN A 28 1.16 -23.56 -50.01
N THR A 29 0.26 -23.58 -49.02
CA THR A 29 -0.24 -22.35 -48.42
C THR A 29 0.66 -21.96 -47.27
N GLN A 30 1.54 -20.99 -47.56
CA GLN A 30 2.29 -20.24 -46.58
C GLN A 30 1.28 -19.56 -45.65
N GLU A 31 1.11 -20.08 -44.42
CA GLU A 31 0.34 -19.40 -43.39
C GLU A 31 0.97 -18.04 -43.15
N SER A 32 0.29 -17.00 -43.63
CA SER A 32 0.60 -15.61 -43.30
C SER A 32 0.45 -15.46 -41.80
N ILE A 33 1.56 -15.29 -41.08
CA ILE A 33 1.53 -14.85 -39.68
C ILE A 33 0.79 -13.50 -39.68
N VAL A 34 -0.42 -13.47 -39.13
CA VAL A 34 -1.17 -12.22 -39.02
C VAL A 34 -0.47 -11.37 -37.95
N VAL A 35 0.26 -10.37 -38.41
CA VAL A 35 1.22 -9.61 -37.59
C VAL A 35 0.49 -8.72 -36.57
N SER A 36 -0.72 -8.25 -36.91
CA SER A 36 -1.51 -7.32 -36.10
C SER A 36 -3.00 -7.67 -36.19
N GLU A 37 -3.64 -7.94 -35.05
CA GLU A 37 -5.05 -8.35 -34.98
C GLU A 37 -5.81 -7.59 -33.89
N TRP A 38 -7.13 -7.56 -34.03
CA TRP A 38 -8.07 -7.04 -33.04
C TRP A 38 -8.34 -8.08 -31.95
N ILE A 39 -8.31 -7.65 -30.69
CA ILE A 39 -8.33 -8.50 -29.51
C ILE A 39 -9.32 -7.94 -28.51
N THR A 40 -10.31 -8.75 -28.17
CA THR A 40 -11.21 -8.53 -27.04
C THR A 40 -10.56 -9.06 -25.77
N HIS A 41 -10.61 -8.30 -24.68
CA HIS A 41 -10.11 -8.75 -23.38
C HIS A 41 -11.06 -8.26 -22.27
N PRO A 42 -11.33 -9.05 -21.20
CA PRO A 42 -12.29 -8.67 -20.15
C PRO A 42 -11.98 -7.35 -19.44
N SER A 43 -10.70 -6.95 -19.44
CA SER A 43 -10.23 -5.68 -18.87
C SER A 43 -10.49 -4.45 -19.78
N ILE A 44 -11.01 -4.66 -20.99
CA ILE A 44 -11.33 -3.62 -21.97
C ILE A 44 -12.85 -3.50 -22.06
N ILE A 45 -13.38 -2.38 -21.57
CA ILE A 45 -14.82 -2.15 -21.53
C ILE A 45 -15.25 -1.41 -22.78
N GLY A 46 -16.13 -2.04 -23.57
CA GLY A 46 -16.76 -1.41 -24.73
C GLY A 46 -16.09 -1.70 -26.06
N GLY A 47 -15.14 -2.63 -26.18
CA GLY A 47 -14.58 -2.97 -27.49
C GLY A 47 -13.32 -3.83 -27.44
N SER A 48 -12.45 -3.62 -28.43
CA SER A 48 -11.20 -4.37 -28.63
C SER A 48 -10.02 -3.42 -28.82
N ILE A 49 -8.81 -3.94 -28.72
CA ILE A 49 -7.57 -3.25 -29.12
C ILE A 49 -6.89 -3.99 -30.27
N LYS A 50 -6.09 -3.30 -31.06
CA LYS A 50 -5.27 -3.91 -32.10
C LYS A 50 -3.84 -4.06 -31.64
N PHE A 51 -3.36 -5.30 -31.52
CA PHE A 51 -2.04 -5.61 -30.97
C PHE A 51 -1.12 -6.17 -32.05
N ASP A 52 0.09 -5.60 -32.16
CA ASP A 52 1.16 -6.11 -33.01
C ASP A 52 2.05 -7.06 -32.20
N ARG A 53 1.95 -8.35 -32.52
CA ARG A 53 2.67 -9.43 -31.84
C ARG A 53 4.17 -9.43 -32.12
N SER A 54 4.61 -8.79 -33.21
CA SER A 54 6.03 -8.71 -33.56
C SER A 54 6.79 -7.65 -32.75
N THR A 55 6.09 -6.59 -32.36
CA THR A 55 6.67 -5.47 -31.59
C THR A 55 6.25 -5.47 -30.13
N GLY A 56 5.17 -6.18 -29.78
CA GLY A 56 4.56 -6.12 -28.45
C GLY A 56 3.83 -4.80 -28.20
N LYS A 57 3.42 -4.08 -29.26
CA LYS A 57 2.78 -2.77 -29.15
C LYS A 57 1.30 -2.81 -29.45
N ILE A 58 0.54 -1.98 -28.74
CA ILE A 58 -0.85 -1.66 -29.13
C ILE A 58 -0.80 -0.59 -30.22
N THR A 59 -1.53 -0.82 -31.30
CA THR A 59 -1.47 -0.03 -32.54
C THR A 59 -2.77 0.65 -32.91
N ASP A 60 -3.90 0.23 -32.32
CA ASP A 60 -5.22 0.80 -32.58
C ASP A 60 -6.18 0.40 -31.45
N ILE A 61 -7.34 1.04 -31.38
CA ILE A 61 -8.41 0.75 -30.41
C ILE A 61 -9.79 0.94 -31.03
N ASP A 62 -10.75 0.14 -30.58
CA ASP A 62 -12.12 0.23 -31.04
C ASP A 62 -12.76 1.52 -30.50
N PRO A 63 -13.33 2.39 -31.35
CA PRO A 63 -13.94 3.66 -30.95
C PRO A 63 -14.97 3.58 -29.82
N SER A 64 -15.58 2.42 -29.56
CA SER A 64 -16.54 2.26 -28.46
C SER A 64 -15.91 1.95 -27.09
N VAL A 65 -14.58 1.81 -26.99
CA VAL A 65 -13.90 1.55 -25.71
C VAL A 65 -14.02 2.76 -24.77
N THR A 66 -14.48 2.50 -23.54
CA THR A 66 -14.67 3.51 -22.48
C THR A 66 -13.63 3.39 -21.38
N ILE A 67 -13.31 2.18 -20.96
CA ILE A 67 -12.28 1.89 -19.94
C ILE A 67 -11.28 0.92 -20.55
N LEU A 68 -10.01 1.31 -20.56
CA LEU A 68 -8.91 0.52 -21.10
C LEU A 68 -7.94 0.13 -19.99
N ASN A 69 -8.11 -1.05 -19.40
CA ASN A 69 -7.07 -1.62 -18.54
C ASN A 69 -6.19 -2.53 -19.40
N ILE A 70 -5.01 -2.05 -19.79
CA ILE A 70 -4.12 -2.78 -20.70
C ILE A 70 -3.54 -4.00 -19.95
N PRO A 71 -3.71 -5.24 -20.45
CA PRO A 71 -3.10 -6.40 -19.83
C PRO A 71 -1.59 -6.41 -20.04
N GLU A 72 -0.83 -6.92 -19.07
CA GLU A 72 0.63 -7.08 -19.18
C GLU A 72 1.05 -8.00 -20.33
N ARG A 73 0.18 -8.95 -20.68
CA ARG A 73 0.41 -9.94 -21.74
C ARG A 73 -0.83 -10.15 -22.58
N ILE A 74 -0.61 -10.36 -23.88
CA ILE A 74 -1.63 -10.81 -24.83
C ILE A 74 -1.05 -12.02 -25.58
N ASP A 75 -1.75 -13.15 -25.54
CA ASP A 75 -1.29 -14.43 -26.10
C ASP A 75 0.13 -14.83 -25.66
N ASN A 76 0.44 -14.66 -24.37
CA ASN A 76 1.76 -14.84 -23.76
C ASN A 76 2.87 -13.88 -24.24
N ILE A 77 2.56 -12.88 -25.06
CA ILE A 77 3.52 -11.84 -25.49
C ILE A 77 3.37 -10.63 -24.58
N LEU A 78 4.49 -10.10 -24.08
CA LEU A 78 4.50 -8.89 -23.25
C LEU A 78 4.01 -7.69 -24.06
N VAL A 79 3.13 -6.90 -23.45
CA VAL A 79 2.75 -5.59 -23.97
C VAL A 79 3.78 -4.58 -23.51
N THR A 80 4.63 -4.11 -24.43
CA THR A 80 5.83 -3.31 -24.11
C THR A 80 5.70 -1.83 -24.47
N GLY A 81 4.69 -1.45 -25.25
CA GLY A 81 4.51 -0.08 -25.69
C GLY A 81 3.13 0.22 -26.26
N ILE A 82 2.84 1.52 -26.35
CA ILE A 82 1.73 2.06 -27.13
C ILE A 82 2.33 2.74 -28.35
N ALA A 83 1.89 2.36 -29.55
CA ALA A 83 2.41 2.90 -30.79
C ALA A 83 1.93 4.33 -31.04
N ASP A 84 2.56 4.99 -32.01
CA ASP A 84 2.17 6.32 -32.44
C ASP A 84 0.72 6.31 -32.93
N TYR A 85 -0.04 7.33 -32.53
CA TYR A 85 -1.45 7.52 -32.88
C TYR A 85 -2.41 6.40 -32.47
N ALA A 86 -1.98 5.43 -31.63
CA ALA A 86 -2.76 4.22 -31.35
C ALA A 86 -4.18 4.49 -30.83
N PHE A 87 -4.38 5.56 -30.06
CA PHE A 87 -5.66 5.96 -29.48
C PHE A 87 -6.04 7.41 -29.83
N HIS A 88 -5.44 7.98 -30.88
CA HIS A 88 -5.63 9.38 -31.27
C HIS A 88 -7.12 9.68 -31.52
N GLN A 89 -7.62 10.79 -30.97
CA GLN A 89 -9.01 11.26 -31.10
C GLN A 89 -10.07 10.27 -30.57
N HIS A 90 -9.74 9.44 -29.57
CA HIS A 90 -10.70 8.46 -29.07
C HIS A 90 -11.97 9.13 -28.52
N PRO A 91 -13.17 8.80 -29.04
CA PRO A 91 -14.39 9.55 -28.74
C PRO A 91 -14.99 9.22 -27.37
N GLU A 92 -14.73 8.01 -26.84
CA GLU A 92 -15.41 7.47 -25.66
C GLU A 92 -14.48 7.12 -24.48
N LEU A 93 -13.16 7.20 -24.65
CA LEU A 93 -12.21 6.71 -23.64
C LEU A 93 -12.20 7.67 -22.45
N THR A 94 -12.56 7.16 -21.26
CA THR A 94 -12.59 7.91 -20.01
C THR A 94 -11.48 7.54 -19.05
N SER A 95 -11.03 6.28 -19.07
CA SER A 95 -10.01 5.76 -18.16
C SER A 95 -9.04 4.82 -18.87
N VAL A 96 -7.75 4.93 -18.54
CA VAL A 96 -6.71 3.99 -18.98
C VAL A 96 -5.78 3.61 -17.83
N THR A 97 -5.50 2.31 -17.71
CA THR A 97 -4.45 1.76 -16.84
C THR A 97 -3.35 1.16 -17.70
N ILE A 98 -2.14 1.68 -17.57
CA ILE A 98 -0.95 1.27 -18.32
C ILE A 98 -0.07 0.40 -17.40
N PRO A 99 0.11 -0.91 -17.67
CA PRO A 99 0.87 -1.80 -16.82
C PRO A 99 2.38 -1.56 -16.90
N ASP A 100 3.11 -2.00 -15.88
CA ASP A 100 4.56 -1.79 -15.71
C ASP A 100 5.43 -2.36 -16.84
N THR A 101 4.87 -3.27 -17.65
CA THR A 101 5.53 -3.83 -18.83
C THR A 101 5.70 -2.80 -19.96
N ILE A 102 4.90 -1.72 -19.97
CA ILE A 102 4.97 -0.65 -20.98
C ILE A 102 6.07 0.36 -20.60
N LEU A 103 7.06 0.50 -21.49
CA LEU A 103 8.23 1.35 -21.26
C LEU A 103 8.17 2.70 -22.00
N SER A 104 7.28 2.86 -22.98
CA SER A 104 7.14 4.11 -23.75
C SER A 104 5.73 4.32 -24.27
N ILE A 105 5.28 5.58 -24.29
CA ILE A 105 4.03 6.02 -24.93
C ILE A 105 4.39 6.78 -26.22
N GLY A 106 3.93 6.26 -27.35
CA GLY A 106 4.25 6.79 -28.68
C GLY A 106 3.70 8.19 -28.98
N GLN A 107 4.14 8.73 -30.11
CA GLN A 107 3.78 10.06 -30.58
C GLN A 107 2.26 10.18 -30.76
N SER A 108 1.66 11.23 -30.21
CA SER A 108 0.22 11.51 -30.30
C SER A 108 -0.69 10.34 -29.88
N ALA A 109 -0.18 9.39 -29.08
CA ALA A 109 -0.87 8.13 -28.79
C ALA A 109 -2.27 8.33 -28.20
N PHE A 110 -2.47 9.31 -27.32
CA PHE A 110 -3.74 9.69 -26.73
C PHE A 110 -4.15 11.13 -27.09
N ALA A 111 -3.55 11.76 -28.10
CA ALA A 111 -3.89 13.13 -28.43
C ALA A 111 -5.38 13.26 -28.80
N ASP A 112 -6.00 14.37 -28.40
CA ASP A 112 -7.43 14.68 -28.56
C ASP A 112 -8.41 13.66 -27.92
N CYS A 113 -7.97 12.82 -26.99
CA CYS A 113 -8.86 11.98 -26.15
C CYS A 113 -9.61 12.83 -25.13
N LYS A 114 -10.57 13.63 -25.58
CA LYS A 114 -11.21 14.68 -24.77
C LYS A 114 -12.02 14.18 -23.59
N LYS A 115 -12.42 12.90 -23.54
CA LYS A 115 -13.11 12.30 -22.41
C LYS A 115 -12.17 11.66 -21.39
N LEU A 116 -10.89 11.51 -21.72
CA LEU A 116 -9.91 10.85 -20.86
C LEU A 116 -9.68 11.69 -19.61
N MET A 117 -9.96 11.07 -18.46
CA MET A 117 -9.94 11.70 -17.15
C MET A 117 -8.97 10.97 -16.22
N ASP A 118 -9.07 9.64 -16.18
CA ASP A 118 -8.28 8.81 -15.27
C ASP A 118 -7.17 8.11 -16.06
N VAL A 119 -5.91 8.43 -15.76
CA VAL A 119 -4.74 7.82 -16.40
C VAL A 119 -3.79 7.31 -15.33
N ILE A 120 -3.63 5.99 -15.25
CA ILE A 120 -2.60 5.35 -14.43
C ILE A 120 -1.44 5.00 -15.36
N LEU A 121 -0.30 5.67 -15.17
CA LEU A 121 0.93 5.42 -15.92
C LEU A 121 1.72 4.25 -15.33
N SER A 122 2.45 3.54 -16.19
CA SER A 122 3.37 2.45 -15.82
C SER A 122 4.48 2.94 -14.89
N THR A 123 4.75 2.23 -13.78
CA THR A 123 5.90 2.55 -12.91
C THR A 123 7.24 2.21 -13.58
N GLY A 124 7.23 1.46 -14.69
CA GLY A 124 8.38 1.20 -15.55
C GLY A 124 8.58 2.19 -16.70
N LEU A 125 7.70 3.18 -16.87
CA LEU A 125 7.68 4.08 -18.01
C LEU A 125 8.96 4.92 -18.13
N LYS A 126 9.60 4.91 -19.30
CA LYS A 126 10.85 5.64 -19.58
C LYS A 126 10.65 6.91 -20.38
N SER A 127 9.73 6.92 -21.34
CA SER A 127 9.48 8.11 -22.16
C SER A 127 8.01 8.35 -22.45
N ILE A 128 7.66 9.64 -22.48
CA ILE A 128 6.39 10.16 -22.96
C ILE A 128 6.71 10.98 -24.20
N GLU A 129 6.38 10.47 -25.38
CA GLU A 129 6.79 11.07 -26.65
C GLU A 129 5.97 12.32 -27.02
N GLN A 130 6.33 12.94 -28.16
CA GLN A 130 5.69 14.16 -28.67
C GLN A 130 4.16 14.03 -28.72
N GLU A 131 3.46 15.05 -28.24
CA GLU A 131 2.00 15.16 -28.27
C GLU A 131 1.23 14.00 -27.63
N ALA A 132 1.88 13.11 -26.87
CA ALA A 132 1.30 11.86 -26.38
C ALA A 132 -0.10 12.01 -25.74
N PHE A 133 -0.35 13.09 -25.00
CA PHE A 133 -1.62 13.44 -24.36
C PHE A 133 -2.11 14.85 -24.72
N ALA A 134 -1.68 15.42 -25.86
CA ALA A 134 -2.11 16.76 -26.26
C ALA A 134 -3.65 16.84 -26.38
N ASN A 135 -4.27 17.93 -25.92
CA ASN A 135 -5.71 18.17 -25.94
C ASN A 135 -6.56 17.16 -25.14
N CYS A 136 -5.98 16.44 -24.18
CA CYS A 136 -6.72 15.65 -23.19
C CYS A 136 -7.33 16.57 -22.11
N VAL A 137 -8.34 17.33 -22.50
CA VAL A 137 -8.89 18.45 -21.70
C VAL A 137 -9.50 18.05 -20.35
N ASN A 138 -9.89 16.79 -20.15
CA ASN A 138 -10.49 16.29 -18.91
C ASN A 138 -9.50 15.62 -17.95
N LEU A 139 -8.21 15.57 -18.30
CA LEU A 139 -7.18 15.04 -17.42
C LEU A 139 -7.01 15.96 -16.20
N LEU A 140 -7.30 15.44 -15.01
CA LEU A 140 -7.32 16.19 -13.75
C LEU A 140 -6.07 15.97 -12.93
N ASP A 141 -5.82 14.70 -12.58
CA ASP A 141 -4.72 14.26 -11.75
C ASP A 141 -3.87 13.28 -12.56
N LEU A 142 -2.63 13.68 -12.86
CA LEU A 142 -1.67 12.85 -13.56
C LEU A 142 -0.36 12.83 -12.78
N GLU A 143 0.06 11.65 -12.36
CA GLU A 143 1.36 11.43 -11.76
C GLU A 143 2.35 10.93 -12.81
N ILE A 144 3.42 11.69 -13.05
CA ILE A 144 4.53 11.25 -13.89
C ILE A 144 5.42 10.31 -13.05
N PRO A 145 5.60 9.03 -13.45
CA PRO A 145 6.40 8.07 -12.70
C PRO A 145 7.86 8.51 -12.54
N SER A 146 8.47 8.15 -11.41
CA SER A 146 9.88 8.44 -11.09
C SER A 146 10.89 7.70 -11.97
N THR A 147 10.42 6.90 -12.93
CA THR A 147 11.24 6.22 -13.94
C THR A 147 11.30 6.95 -15.27
N VAL A 148 10.45 7.96 -15.50
CA VAL A 148 10.39 8.72 -16.76
C VAL A 148 11.64 9.59 -16.90
N GLU A 149 12.34 9.45 -18.02
CA GLU A 149 13.59 10.16 -18.32
C GLU A 149 13.38 11.28 -19.36
N TYR A 150 12.29 11.22 -20.14
CA TYR A 150 12.00 12.18 -21.21
C TYR A 150 10.51 12.51 -21.31
N ILE A 151 10.22 13.82 -21.39
CA ILE A 151 8.89 14.38 -21.69
C ILE A 151 8.98 15.12 -23.03
N GLY A 152 8.19 14.69 -24.00
CA GLY A 152 8.24 15.15 -25.38
C GLY A 152 7.65 16.54 -25.62
N VAL A 153 7.90 17.04 -26.83
CA VAL A 153 7.34 18.30 -27.35
C VAL A 153 5.80 18.22 -27.33
N HIS A 154 5.12 19.25 -26.81
CA HIS A 154 3.65 19.31 -26.72
C HIS A 154 2.97 18.12 -25.99
N SER A 155 3.69 17.29 -25.22
CA SER A 155 3.17 16.02 -24.71
C SER A 155 1.88 16.13 -23.90
N PHE A 156 1.67 17.24 -23.19
CA PHE A 156 0.48 17.57 -22.40
C PHE A 156 -0.10 18.95 -22.77
N ALA A 157 0.15 19.44 -23.98
CA ALA A 157 -0.37 20.73 -24.41
C ALA A 157 -1.91 20.75 -24.39
N ASN A 158 -2.51 21.83 -23.89
CA ASN A 158 -3.96 22.02 -23.75
C ASN A 158 -4.66 21.00 -22.83
N CYS A 159 -3.94 20.40 -21.88
CA CYS A 159 -4.53 19.63 -20.77
C CYS A 159 -5.08 20.59 -19.70
N VAL A 160 -6.13 21.31 -20.05
CA VAL A 160 -6.61 22.50 -19.32
C VAL A 160 -7.06 22.24 -17.88
N ASN A 161 -7.36 21.00 -17.50
CA ASN A 161 -7.86 20.66 -16.15
C ASN A 161 -6.77 20.20 -15.18
N LEU A 162 -5.52 20.03 -15.63
CA LEU A 162 -4.40 19.79 -14.75
C LEU A 162 -4.23 20.97 -13.79
N LYS A 163 -4.15 20.69 -12.49
CA LYS A 163 -4.04 21.71 -11.43
C LYS A 163 -2.65 21.86 -10.87
N GLU A 164 -1.94 20.75 -10.73
CA GLU A 164 -0.61 20.68 -10.16
C GLU A 164 0.23 19.72 -11.02
N MET A 165 1.52 20.01 -11.16
CA MET A 165 2.43 19.13 -11.89
C MET A 165 3.76 19.01 -11.18
N ILE A 166 4.18 17.77 -10.94
CA ILE A 166 5.50 17.46 -10.41
C ILE A 166 6.28 16.76 -11.51
N ILE A 167 7.39 17.37 -11.91
CA ILE A 167 8.34 16.76 -12.84
C ILE A 167 9.38 16.02 -12.01
N PRO A 168 9.44 14.67 -12.06
CA PRO A 168 10.31 13.89 -11.19
C PRO A 168 11.79 14.04 -11.53
N ALA A 169 12.66 13.77 -10.56
CA ALA A 169 14.12 13.92 -10.65
C ALA A 169 14.79 13.08 -11.76
N SER A 170 14.11 12.02 -12.19
CA SER A 170 14.52 11.14 -13.28
C SER A 170 14.47 11.82 -14.65
N VAL A 171 13.53 12.74 -14.86
CA VAL A 171 13.36 13.45 -16.14
C VAL A 171 14.61 14.24 -16.42
N LYS A 172 15.24 14.04 -17.58
CA LYS A 172 16.44 14.78 -18.01
C LYS A 172 16.09 15.98 -18.85
N THR A 173 15.08 15.85 -19.70
CA THR A 173 14.66 16.88 -20.65
C THR A 173 13.15 16.99 -20.70
N ILE A 174 12.66 18.23 -20.62
CA ILE A 174 11.28 18.62 -20.91
C ILE A 174 11.26 19.30 -22.29
N GLY A 175 10.53 18.73 -23.25
CA GLY A 175 10.43 19.22 -24.61
C GLY A 175 9.64 20.53 -24.74
N ASN A 176 9.81 21.21 -25.88
CA ASN A 176 9.14 22.48 -26.15
C ASN A 176 7.62 22.37 -25.98
N ASN A 177 7.02 23.38 -25.33
CA ASN A 177 5.57 23.48 -25.14
C ASN A 177 4.91 22.26 -24.48
N ALA A 178 5.67 21.45 -23.73
CA ALA A 178 5.18 20.19 -23.18
C ALA A 178 3.90 20.33 -22.35
N PHE A 179 3.71 21.45 -21.64
CA PHE A 179 2.52 21.74 -20.82
C PHE A 179 1.89 23.09 -21.23
N SER A 180 2.02 23.51 -22.49
CA SER A 180 1.48 24.81 -22.93
C SER A 180 -0.06 24.82 -22.86
N ASN A 181 -0.66 25.94 -22.45
CA ASN A 181 -2.10 26.15 -22.31
C ASN A 181 -2.77 25.16 -21.34
N CYS A 182 -2.08 24.78 -20.27
CA CYS A 182 -2.69 24.09 -19.13
C CYS A 182 -3.27 25.14 -18.17
N ASP A 183 -4.37 25.78 -18.58
CA ASP A 183 -4.87 27.02 -17.96
C ASP A 183 -5.26 26.91 -16.47
N ASN A 184 -5.55 25.72 -15.95
CA ASN A 184 -5.84 25.52 -14.52
C ASN A 184 -4.62 25.15 -13.68
N LEU A 185 -3.44 25.04 -14.28
CA LEU A 185 -2.21 24.71 -13.58
C LEU A 185 -1.84 25.86 -12.65
N LEU A 186 -1.92 25.64 -11.34
CA LEU A 186 -1.63 26.62 -10.28
C LEU A 186 -0.16 26.55 -9.86
N GLU A 187 0.40 25.34 -9.89
CA GLU A 187 1.71 25.05 -9.34
C GLU A 187 2.48 24.04 -10.19
N VAL A 188 3.78 24.31 -10.35
CA VAL A 188 4.73 23.38 -10.95
C VAL A 188 5.96 23.22 -10.08
N ALA A 189 6.26 21.97 -9.70
CA ALA A 189 7.50 21.59 -9.06
C ALA A 189 8.41 20.84 -10.03
N ILE A 190 9.56 21.43 -10.37
CA ILE A 190 10.59 20.77 -11.17
C ILE A 190 11.64 20.20 -10.21
N SER A 191 11.75 18.87 -10.15
CA SER A 191 12.62 18.21 -9.16
C SER A 191 14.10 18.30 -9.53
N HIS A 192 14.96 18.32 -8.50
CA HIS A 192 16.41 18.27 -8.68
C HIS A 192 16.83 16.99 -9.42
N GLY A 193 17.43 17.14 -10.60
CA GLY A 193 17.76 16.05 -11.53
C GLY A 193 17.37 16.34 -12.97
N VAL A 194 16.41 17.26 -13.18
CA VAL A 194 16.07 17.84 -14.48
C VAL A 194 17.22 18.72 -14.97
N MET A 195 17.64 18.53 -16.23
CA MET A 195 18.82 19.17 -16.80
C MET A 195 18.46 20.20 -17.87
N SER A 196 17.36 20.02 -18.61
CA SER A 196 16.94 20.92 -19.69
C SER A 196 15.43 21.15 -19.74
N ILE A 197 15.03 22.41 -19.89
CA ILE A 197 13.64 22.83 -20.09
C ILE A 197 13.56 23.54 -21.45
N GLY A 198 12.68 23.05 -22.34
CA GLY A 198 12.48 23.59 -23.68
C GLY A 198 11.78 24.95 -23.73
N ASP A 199 11.60 25.47 -24.94
CA ASP A 199 10.88 26.71 -25.19
C ASP A 199 9.39 26.56 -24.87
N GLY A 200 8.76 27.56 -24.25
CA GLY A 200 7.30 27.63 -24.13
C GLY A 200 6.65 26.57 -23.24
N VAL A 201 7.41 25.85 -22.39
CA VAL A 201 6.91 24.66 -21.68
C VAL A 201 5.60 24.89 -20.93
N PHE A 202 5.42 26.03 -20.26
CA PHE A 202 4.19 26.44 -19.57
C PHE A 202 3.58 27.71 -20.18
N HIS A 203 3.86 27.99 -21.45
CA HIS A 203 3.28 29.12 -22.14
C HIS A 203 1.74 29.02 -22.14
N GLY A 204 1.04 30.09 -21.77
CA GLY A 204 -0.43 30.11 -21.71
C GLY A 204 -1.03 29.46 -20.47
N CYS A 205 -0.25 29.00 -19.49
CA CYS A 205 -0.77 28.50 -18.21
C CYS A 205 -1.22 29.65 -17.30
N ASP A 206 -2.26 30.38 -17.70
CA ASP A 206 -2.63 31.70 -17.12
C ASP A 206 -3.03 31.68 -15.64
N LYS A 207 -3.15 30.53 -14.96
CA LYS A 207 -3.34 30.48 -13.50
C LYS A 207 -2.10 30.05 -12.72
N LEU A 208 -0.96 29.87 -13.39
CA LEU A 208 0.27 29.44 -12.75
C LEU A 208 0.78 30.55 -11.83
N GLU A 209 0.79 30.28 -10.53
CA GLU A 209 1.22 31.23 -9.50
C GLU A 209 2.58 30.86 -8.92
N LEU A 210 2.89 29.57 -8.83
CA LEU A 210 4.09 29.05 -8.20
C LEU A 210 4.87 28.13 -9.13
N VAL A 211 6.17 28.43 -9.29
CA VAL A 211 7.11 27.53 -9.93
C VAL A 211 8.39 27.40 -9.11
N SER A 212 8.81 26.15 -8.88
CA SER A 212 10.15 25.83 -8.38
C SER A 212 11.08 25.40 -9.52
N ILE A 213 12.29 25.96 -9.53
CA ILE A 213 13.35 25.63 -10.47
C ILE A 213 14.59 25.16 -9.69
N PRO A 214 15.10 23.94 -9.96
CA PRO A 214 16.21 23.39 -9.21
C PRO A 214 17.57 23.84 -9.74
N THR A 215 18.62 23.65 -8.94
CA THR A 215 20.00 23.96 -9.34
C THR A 215 20.58 23.00 -10.39
N SER A 216 19.93 21.86 -10.63
CA SER A 216 20.36 20.87 -11.64
C SER A 216 20.16 21.33 -13.09
N ILE A 217 19.38 22.39 -13.32
CA ILE A 217 19.10 22.90 -14.65
C ILE A 217 20.37 23.48 -15.28
N LEU A 218 20.70 22.99 -16.48
CA LEU A 218 21.83 23.44 -17.29
C LEU A 218 21.39 24.27 -18.51
N SER A 219 20.14 24.11 -18.94
CA SER A 219 19.58 24.80 -20.11
C SER A 219 18.13 25.22 -19.85
N LEU A 220 17.83 26.51 -20.03
CA LEU A 220 16.49 27.08 -20.01
C LEU A 220 16.14 27.61 -21.39
N GLY A 221 15.00 27.17 -21.94
CA GLY A 221 14.41 27.72 -23.15
C GLY A 221 13.82 29.12 -22.95
N LYS A 222 13.20 29.63 -24.02
CA LYS A 222 12.56 30.95 -24.07
C LYS A 222 11.06 30.87 -23.82
N ASN A 223 10.48 31.95 -23.32
CA ASN A 223 9.05 32.09 -23.07
C ASN A 223 8.46 30.93 -22.24
N ILE A 224 9.23 30.38 -21.30
CA ILE A 224 8.87 29.16 -20.54
C ILE A 224 7.55 29.36 -19.78
N PHE A 225 7.35 30.52 -19.18
CA PHE A 225 6.26 30.83 -18.27
C PHE A 225 5.28 31.84 -18.88
N PRO A 226 4.02 31.86 -18.40
CA PRO A 226 3.06 32.87 -18.83
C PRO A 226 3.44 34.26 -18.29
N ASP A 227 3.00 35.28 -19.01
CA ASP A 227 3.34 36.68 -18.74
C ASP A 227 2.91 37.20 -17.36
N ASN A 228 1.93 36.53 -16.73
CA ASN A 228 1.33 36.91 -15.47
C ASN A 228 1.94 36.20 -14.25
N LEU A 229 2.89 35.28 -14.45
CA LEU A 229 3.58 34.60 -13.35
C LEU A 229 4.33 35.63 -12.49
N LYS A 230 3.94 35.73 -11.23
CA LYS A 230 4.49 36.76 -10.31
C LYS A 230 5.79 36.34 -9.65
N MET A 231 5.96 35.05 -9.40
CA MET A 231 7.02 34.56 -8.51
C MET A 231 7.61 33.24 -9.01
N ILE A 232 8.93 33.13 -8.93
CA ILE A 232 9.71 31.91 -9.19
C ILE A 232 10.60 31.66 -7.98
N TYR A 233 10.60 30.43 -7.50
CA TYR A 233 11.49 29.96 -6.45
C TYR A 233 12.64 29.21 -7.10
N TYR A 234 13.84 29.77 -7.02
CA TYR A 234 15.05 29.15 -7.54
C TYR A 234 15.90 28.64 -6.37
N GLU A 235 16.23 27.35 -6.40
CA GLU A 235 17.05 26.71 -5.36
C GLU A 235 18.45 27.32 -5.24
N GLY A 236 18.97 27.85 -6.35
CA GLY A 236 20.33 28.35 -6.43
C GLY A 236 20.50 29.83 -6.10
N VAL A 237 21.75 30.28 -6.25
CA VAL A 237 22.13 31.69 -6.09
C VAL A 237 21.92 32.48 -7.39
N ARG A 238 21.91 33.81 -7.29
CA ARG A 238 21.70 34.73 -8.43
C ARG A 238 22.75 34.55 -9.53
N GLU A 239 23.98 34.23 -9.16
CA GLU A 239 25.09 34.03 -10.07
C GLU A 239 24.82 32.82 -10.98
N GLN A 240 24.34 31.71 -10.42
CA GLN A 240 23.97 30.51 -11.17
C GLN A 240 22.82 30.81 -12.14
N TRP A 241 21.76 31.47 -11.65
CA TRP A 241 20.63 31.87 -12.49
C TRP A 241 21.05 32.71 -13.70
N SER A 242 21.96 33.65 -13.50
CA SER A 242 22.43 34.55 -14.56
C SER A 242 23.16 33.82 -15.68
N THR A 243 23.72 32.63 -15.41
CA THR A 243 24.38 31.80 -16.44
C THR A 243 23.40 31.03 -17.33
N LEU A 244 22.12 30.93 -16.93
CA LEU A 244 21.10 30.22 -17.71
C LEU A 244 20.53 31.05 -18.87
N GLU A 245 20.96 32.31 -19.03
CA GLU A 245 20.51 33.24 -20.08
C GLU A 245 18.97 33.33 -20.23
N SER A 246 18.24 33.26 -19.11
CA SER A 246 16.78 33.25 -19.14
C SER A 246 16.19 34.59 -19.62
N ASP A 247 15.11 34.52 -20.41
CA ASP A 247 14.35 35.68 -20.88
C ASP A 247 13.24 36.12 -19.91
N ILE A 248 13.23 35.54 -18.71
CA ILE A 248 12.27 35.80 -17.64
C ILE A 248 12.54 37.17 -17.04
N THR A 249 11.68 38.13 -17.36
CA THR A 249 11.88 39.55 -16.99
C THR A 249 10.80 40.12 -16.08
N LYS A 250 9.63 39.48 -15.99
CA LYS A 250 8.45 40.00 -15.28
C LYS A 250 8.20 39.36 -13.90
N SER A 251 8.75 38.18 -13.65
CA SER A 251 8.56 37.44 -12.39
C SER A 251 9.63 37.80 -11.36
N ALA A 252 9.23 37.93 -10.09
CA ALA A 252 10.17 38.02 -8.98
C ALA A 252 10.83 36.65 -8.75
N ILE A 253 12.17 36.61 -8.73
CA ILE A 253 12.91 35.38 -8.44
C ILE A 253 13.41 35.42 -7.00
N ILE A 254 13.03 34.40 -6.23
CA ILE A 254 13.51 34.16 -4.87
C ILE A 254 14.66 33.16 -4.95
N TYR A 255 15.86 33.61 -4.58
CA TYR A 255 17.11 32.82 -4.61
C TYR A 255 17.38 32.16 -3.27
N ASN A 256 18.19 31.10 -3.28
CA ASN A 256 18.43 30.25 -2.11
C ASN A 256 17.12 29.85 -1.45
N SER A 257 16.07 29.74 -2.26
CA SER A 257 14.84 29.18 -1.80
C SER A 257 15.17 27.73 -1.51
N GLN A 258 15.30 27.38 -0.24
CA GLN A 258 15.05 26.00 0.19
C GLN A 258 13.72 25.68 -0.48
N SER A 259 13.67 24.71 -1.39
CA SER A 259 12.45 24.42 -2.12
C SER A 259 11.42 24.03 -1.07
N SER A 260 10.57 24.97 -0.68
CA SER A 260 9.45 24.74 0.21
C SER A 260 8.32 24.01 -0.53
N LEU A 261 8.69 23.21 -1.54
CA LEU A 261 7.87 22.22 -2.24
C LEU A 261 8.22 20.79 -1.81
N PHE A 262 9.15 20.61 -0.85
CA PHE A 262 9.26 19.34 -0.14
C PHE A 262 8.01 19.15 0.72
N GLY A 263 7.05 18.46 0.14
CA GLY A 263 5.82 18.07 0.78
C GLY A 263 4.80 17.57 -0.22
N LYS A 264 5.19 16.76 -1.21
CA LYS A 264 4.16 15.95 -1.87
C LYS A 264 3.57 15.04 -0.80
N TRP A 265 2.24 14.98 -0.77
CA TRP A 265 1.54 13.94 -0.04
C TRP A 265 1.91 12.59 -0.66
N ILE A 266 2.80 11.87 0.00
CA ILE A 266 3.23 10.53 -0.38
C ILE A 266 2.43 9.48 0.39
N GLU A 267 2.14 8.40 -0.31
CA GLU A 267 1.71 7.16 0.33
C GLU A 267 2.95 6.48 0.89
N VAL A 268 2.84 5.99 2.13
CA VAL A 268 3.92 5.32 2.83
C VAL A 268 3.34 4.06 3.43
N GLU A 269 4.01 2.93 3.21
CA GLU A 269 3.64 1.66 3.82
C GLU A 269 3.53 1.83 5.35
N GLY A 270 2.42 1.35 5.92
CA GLY A 270 2.09 1.55 7.34
C GLY A 270 1.30 2.82 7.66
N ILE A 271 1.11 3.75 6.71
CA ILE A 271 0.18 4.88 6.85
C ILE A 271 -1.15 4.53 6.18
N GLU A 272 -2.23 4.42 6.96
CA GLU A 272 -3.58 4.13 6.47
C GLU A 272 -4.53 5.30 6.68
N GLY A 273 -5.44 5.53 5.72
CA GLY A 273 -6.45 6.59 5.80
C GLY A 273 -5.98 7.97 5.35
N GLY A 274 -4.72 8.12 4.94
CA GLY A 274 -4.22 9.37 4.39
C GLY A 274 -2.77 9.27 3.94
N LYS A 275 -2.19 10.43 3.64
CA LYS A 275 -0.82 10.58 3.15
C LYS A 275 0.00 11.42 4.13
N ILE A 276 1.32 11.40 3.97
CA ILE A 276 2.23 12.27 4.71
C ILE A 276 3.10 13.11 3.75
N GLN A 277 3.63 14.21 4.24
CA GLN A 277 4.68 14.99 3.59
C GLN A 277 6.00 14.67 4.28
N PHE A 278 6.99 14.19 3.54
CA PHE A 278 8.29 13.77 4.07
C PHE A 278 9.42 14.54 3.40
N ASP A 279 10.32 15.10 4.22
CA ASP A 279 11.55 15.75 3.79
C ASP A 279 12.66 14.70 3.63
N ALA A 280 12.99 14.36 2.38
CA ALA A 280 14.01 13.36 2.07
C ALA A 280 15.45 13.86 2.28
N GLU A 281 15.67 15.15 2.50
CA GLU A 281 17.00 15.68 2.83
C GLU A 281 17.28 15.56 4.34
N THR A 282 16.28 15.90 5.16
CA THR A 282 16.44 15.93 6.61
C THR A 282 15.93 14.67 7.32
N GLY A 283 15.09 13.87 6.67
CA GLY A 283 14.40 12.73 7.26
C GLY A 283 13.20 13.13 8.13
N VAL A 284 12.65 14.33 7.96
CA VAL A 284 11.59 14.87 8.81
C VAL A 284 10.22 14.64 8.17
N ILE A 285 9.27 14.10 8.93
CA ILE A 285 7.86 14.12 8.52
C ILE A 285 7.30 15.52 8.79
N LEU A 286 6.94 16.24 7.74
CA LEU A 286 6.54 17.64 7.79
C LEU A 286 5.06 17.80 8.14
N ASN A 287 4.18 17.03 7.49
CA ASN A 287 2.73 17.05 7.69
C ASN A 287 2.12 15.67 7.45
N ALA A 288 0.93 15.45 8.00
CA ALA A 288 0.14 14.24 7.92
C ALA A 288 -1.34 14.64 7.70
N GLN A 289 -2.05 13.92 6.83
CA GLN A 289 -3.47 14.23 6.62
C GLN A 289 -4.27 13.86 7.86
N SER A 290 -5.22 14.72 8.26
CA SER A 290 -6.07 14.49 9.44
C SER A 290 -6.98 13.25 9.32
N THR A 291 -7.09 12.68 8.13
CA THR A 291 -7.85 11.46 7.84
C THR A 291 -7.11 10.18 8.20
N ILE A 292 -5.83 10.24 8.57
CA ILE A 292 -5.03 9.06 8.93
C ILE A 292 -5.62 8.35 10.16
N ILE A 293 -5.75 7.03 10.04
CA ILE A 293 -6.31 6.12 11.06
C ILE A 293 -5.20 5.30 11.72
N VAL A 294 -4.19 4.89 10.94
CA VAL A 294 -3.03 4.11 11.38
C VAL A 294 -1.77 4.81 10.87
N ALA A 295 -0.80 5.02 11.76
CA ALA A 295 0.53 5.53 11.43
C ALA A 295 1.60 4.58 11.99
N GLU A 296 1.89 3.51 11.27
CA GLU A 296 3.07 2.67 11.50
C GLU A 296 4.23 3.20 10.68
N ILE A 297 4.91 4.21 11.23
CA ILE A 297 5.95 4.94 10.50
C ILE A 297 7.19 4.03 10.37
N PRO A 298 7.65 3.72 9.14
CA PRO A 298 8.82 2.87 8.95
C PRO A 298 10.11 3.61 9.33
N ASP A 299 11.17 2.85 9.62
CA ASP A 299 12.49 3.40 9.95
C ASP A 299 13.08 4.25 8.81
N TYR A 300 12.73 3.90 7.57
CA TYR A 300 13.19 4.57 6.37
C TYR A 300 12.02 4.82 5.42
N ILE A 301 11.95 6.02 4.85
CA ILE A 301 11.03 6.37 3.77
C ILE A 301 11.89 6.71 2.55
N ASN A 302 11.69 6.01 1.44
CA ASN A 302 12.49 6.17 0.21
C ASN A 302 14.01 6.08 0.45
N GLY A 303 14.44 5.20 1.37
CA GLY A 303 15.85 5.00 1.72
C GLY A 303 16.46 6.03 2.67
N VAL A 304 15.66 6.99 3.15
CA VAL A 304 16.08 8.04 4.10
C VAL A 304 15.52 7.73 5.48
N ALA A 305 16.37 7.75 6.50
CA ALA A 305 15.98 7.48 7.87
C ALA A 305 15.00 8.55 8.38
N VAL A 306 13.91 8.13 9.04
CA VAL A 306 12.96 9.06 9.66
C VAL A 306 13.57 9.61 10.96
N SER A 307 14.17 10.79 10.88
CA SER A 307 14.96 11.38 11.96
C SER A 307 14.12 12.22 12.93
N ALA A 308 13.01 12.81 12.48
CA ALA A 308 12.11 13.57 13.33
C ALA A 308 10.65 13.61 12.87
N ILE A 309 9.75 13.84 13.82
CA ILE A 309 8.39 14.30 13.55
C ILE A 309 8.35 15.82 13.64
N GLY A 310 7.99 16.46 12.54
CA GLY A 310 7.98 17.90 12.37
C GLY A 310 6.91 18.61 13.21
N LYS A 311 7.03 19.93 13.27
CA LYS A 311 6.12 20.77 14.04
C LYS A 311 4.70 20.67 13.48
N ASN A 312 3.73 20.36 14.35
CA ASN A 312 2.33 20.10 13.99
C ASN A 312 2.11 18.93 13.01
N ALA A 313 3.09 18.07 12.75
CA ALA A 313 3.02 17.15 11.62
C ALA A 313 1.75 16.28 11.60
N PHE A 314 1.37 15.69 12.74
CA PHE A 314 0.14 14.89 12.92
C PHE A 314 -0.90 15.62 13.77
N ALA A 315 -0.84 16.94 13.90
CA ALA A 315 -1.80 17.67 14.72
C ALA A 315 -3.23 17.54 14.14
N ASN A 316 -4.21 17.30 15.00
CA ASN A 316 -5.63 17.10 14.65
C ASN A 316 -5.90 15.85 13.79
N CYS A 317 -5.04 14.83 13.86
CA CYS A 317 -5.35 13.50 13.32
C CYS A 317 -6.29 12.77 14.28
N ASP A 318 -7.53 13.25 14.40
CA ASP A 318 -8.53 12.78 15.37
C ASP A 318 -8.90 11.31 15.24
N GLN A 319 -8.68 10.71 14.06
CA GLN A 319 -8.98 9.32 13.76
C GLN A 319 -7.80 8.37 14.00
N LEU A 320 -6.62 8.90 14.38
CA LEU A 320 -5.42 8.12 14.59
C LEU A 320 -5.57 7.21 15.81
N THR A 321 -5.76 5.92 15.57
CA THR A 321 -6.00 4.90 16.61
C THR A 321 -4.76 4.04 16.90
N ARG A 322 -3.86 3.90 15.91
CA ARG A 322 -2.63 3.11 16.02
C ARG A 322 -1.44 3.95 15.56
N LEU A 323 -0.43 4.09 16.42
CA LEU A 323 0.80 4.83 16.15
C LEU A 323 2.00 3.97 16.55
N ARG A 324 2.89 3.72 15.60
CA ARG A 324 4.24 3.19 15.86
C ARG A 324 5.25 4.20 15.35
N LEU A 325 6.11 4.66 16.26
CA LEU A 325 7.24 5.52 15.94
C LEU A 325 8.45 4.65 15.53
N PRO A 326 9.28 5.10 14.57
CA PRO A 326 10.42 4.33 14.10
C PRO A 326 11.58 4.37 15.10
N GLU A 327 12.43 3.35 15.09
CA GLU A 327 13.64 3.29 15.92
C GLU A 327 14.69 4.31 15.44
N THR A 328 14.61 4.80 14.20
CA THR A 328 15.51 5.86 13.70
C THR A 328 15.17 7.26 14.23
N LEU A 329 14.04 7.41 14.95
CA LEU A 329 13.53 8.69 15.40
C LEU A 329 14.36 9.31 16.52
N VAL A 330 14.81 10.56 16.33
CA VAL A 330 15.62 11.29 17.31
C VAL A 330 14.84 12.42 17.98
N MET A 331 13.90 13.05 17.27
CA MET A 331 13.20 14.24 17.75
C MET A 331 11.70 14.22 17.46
N ILE A 332 10.90 14.67 18.43
CA ILE A 332 9.48 14.95 18.26
C ILE A 332 9.26 16.46 18.52
N SER A 333 8.90 17.18 17.46
CA SER A 333 8.82 18.66 17.47
C SER A 333 7.54 19.18 18.12
N GLU A 334 7.42 20.51 18.23
CA GLU A 334 6.30 21.14 18.92
C GLU A 334 4.97 20.73 18.28
N TYR A 335 3.99 20.40 19.12
CA TYR A 335 2.63 20.04 18.68
C TYR A 335 2.53 18.86 17.69
N ALA A 336 3.57 18.03 17.57
CA ALA A 336 3.64 16.95 16.59
C ALA A 336 2.39 16.06 16.54
N PHE A 337 1.85 15.66 17.69
CA PHE A 337 0.63 14.86 17.86
C PHE A 337 -0.36 15.57 18.78
N TYR A 338 -0.56 16.87 18.55
CA TYR A 338 -1.51 17.67 19.31
C TYR A 338 -2.94 17.41 18.85
N SER A 339 -3.86 17.19 19.78
CA SER A 339 -5.28 16.98 19.47
C SER A 339 -5.55 15.78 18.56
N CYS A 340 -4.89 14.65 18.79
CA CYS A 340 -5.20 13.36 18.15
C CYS A 340 -6.19 12.58 19.04
N ASP A 341 -7.47 12.90 18.93
CA ASP A 341 -8.51 12.49 19.88
C ASP A 341 -8.73 10.98 20.05
N SER A 342 -8.30 10.15 19.10
CA SER A 342 -8.43 8.69 19.16
C SER A 342 -7.19 7.95 19.68
N LEU A 343 -6.06 8.65 19.88
CA LEU A 343 -4.86 8.02 20.44
C LEU A 343 -5.11 7.57 21.88
N ARG A 344 -4.74 6.33 22.20
CA ARG A 344 -4.91 5.73 23.54
C ARG A 344 -3.60 5.40 24.23
N THR A 345 -2.63 4.92 23.46
CA THR A 345 -1.30 4.57 23.93
C THR A 345 -0.27 5.10 22.94
N VAL A 346 0.84 5.62 23.45
CA VAL A 346 2.00 6.00 22.64
C VAL A 346 3.26 5.47 23.30
N THR A 347 4.12 4.86 22.49
CA THR A 347 5.45 4.41 22.91
C THR A 347 6.52 5.25 22.22
N ILE A 348 7.40 5.86 23.02
CA ILE A 348 8.56 6.62 22.58
C ILE A 348 9.76 5.68 22.51
N PRO A 349 10.38 5.48 21.33
CA PRO A 349 11.48 4.53 21.16
C PRO A 349 12.79 5.03 21.80
N GLU A 350 13.75 4.13 21.99
CA GLU A 350 15.01 4.37 22.75
C GLU A 350 15.87 5.49 22.14
N ASN A 351 15.84 5.67 20.82
CA ASN A 351 16.66 6.69 20.16
C ASN A 351 16.11 8.12 20.22
N VAL A 352 14.90 8.32 20.76
CA VAL A 352 14.33 9.67 20.89
C VAL A 352 15.02 10.41 22.03
N VAL A 353 15.77 11.44 21.66
CA VAL A 353 16.51 12.27 22.62
C VAL A 353 15.68 13.45 23.12
N THR A 354 14.80 13.99 22.26
CA THR A 354 14.12 15.27 22.51
C THR A 354 12.62 15.22 22.18
N ILE A 355 11.78 15.61 23.15
CA ILE A 355 10.34 15.83 22.97
C ILE A 355 9.99 17.29 23.29
N LYS A 356 9.45 18.01 22.32
CA LYS A 356 9.22 19.45 22.41
C LYS A 356 7.83 19.82 22.96
N TYR A 357 7.63 21.13 23.13
CA TYR A 357 6.43 21.76 23.68
C TYR A 357 5.13 21.21 23.07
N ASN A 358 4.19 20.78 23.92
CA ASN A 358 2.87 20.27 23.53
C ASN A 358 2.87 19.12 22.49
N ALA A 359 3.97 18.40 22.31
CA ALA A 359 4.06 17.34 21.31
C ALA A 359 2.94 16.29 21.43
N PHE A 360 2.44 16.02 22.64
CA PHE A 360 1.32 15.11 22.93
C PHE A 360 0.22 15.79 23.76
N GLY A 361 -0.03 17.08 23.54
CA GLY A 361 -1.06 17.83 24.24
C GLY A 361 -2.47 17.61 23.66
N TYR A 362 -3.49 17.82 24.48
CA TYR A 362 -4.91 17.78 24.10
C TYR A 362 -5.38 16.46 23.47
N ASN A 363 -4.87 15.32 23.90
CA ASN A 363 -5.32 13.99 23.49
C ASN A 363 -6.31 13.42 24.54
N PRO A 364 -7.64 13.65 24.43
CA PRO A 364 -8.62 13.27 25.45
C PRO A 364 -8.80 11.76 25.63
N SER A 365 -8.41 10.93 24.65
CA SER A 365 -8.47 9.46 24.77
C SER A 365 -7.16 8.82 25.21
N LEU A 366 -6.07 9.59 25.31
CA LEU A 366 -4.75 9.07 25.66
C LEU A 366 -4.79 8.62 27.12
N GLU A 367 -4.59 7.33 27.35
CA GLU A 367 -4.70 6.64 28.64
C GLU A 367 -3.30 6.33 29.22
N THR A 368 -2.35 5.98 28.34
CA THR A 368 -1.00 5.52 28.69
C THR A 368 0.08 6.14 27.79
N MET A 369 1.22 6.50 28.37
CA MET A 369 2.45 6.85 27.63
C MET A 369 3.61 5.97 28.11
N ASN A 370 4.42 5.49 27.18
CA ASN A 370 5.61 4.69 27.44
C ASN A 370 6.81 5.47 26.94
N ILE A 371 7.75 5.79 27.83
CA ILE A 371 8.84 6.73 27.57
C ILE A 371 10.16 6.02 27.84
N SER A 372 10.97 5.90 26.81
CA SER A 372 12.28 5.26 26.89
C SER A 372 13.28 6.05 27.75
N SER A 373 14.32 5.36 28.20
CA SER A 373 15.38 5.97 29.03
C SER A 373 16.28 6.91 28.22
N GLY A 374 16.28 6.77 26.88
CA GLY A 374 17.03 7.63 25.97
C GLY A 374 16.56 9.09 25.89
N VAL A 375 15.37 9.43 26.40
CA VAL A 375 14.87 10.81 26.43
C VAL A 375 15.70 11.67 27.38
N GLN A 376 16.43 12.64 26.84
CA GLN A 376 17.30 13.56 27.60
C GLN A 376 16.68 14.94 27.82
N PHE A 377 15.77 15.35 26.93
CA PHE A 377 15.03 16.60 27.06
C PHE A 377 13.55 16.36 26.74
N MET A 378 12.69 16.80 27.66
CA MET A 378 11.26 16.83 27.46
C MET A 378 10.72 18.17 27.96
N ASP A 379 9.90 18.85 27.16
CA ASP A 379 9.35 20.14 27.54
C ASP A 379 8.33 20.01 28.70
N SER A 380 8.27 21.01 29.58
CA SER A 380 7.36 21.03 30.73
C SER A 380 5.87 20.88 30.38
N MET A 381 5.47 21.13 29.12
CA MET A 381 4.07 21.07 28.67
C MET A 381 3.74 19.91 27.72
N VAL A 382 4.57 18.86 27.63
CA VAL A 382 4.33 17.75 26.67
C VAL A 382 2.94 17.11 26.79
N PHE A 383 2.40 16.94 28.00
CA PHE A 383 1.16 16.18 28.27
C PHE A 383 -0.06 17.05 28.65
N VAL A 384 -0.05 18.32 28.26
CA VAL A 384 -1.03 19.29 28.72
C VAL A 384 -2.44 18.96 28.18
N TYR A 385 -3.44 18.94 29.07
CA TYR A 385 -4.86 18.63 28.82
C TYR A 385 -5.21 17.20 28.35
N ASN A 386 -4.40 16.20 28.66
CA ASN A 386 -4.77 14.79 28.48
C ASN A 386 -5.69 14.31 29.62
N THR A 387 -7.00 14.38 29.43
CA THR A 387 -7.98 14.16 30.52
C THR A 387 -8.11 12.69 30.96
N LYS A 388 -7.74 11.73 30.10
CA LYS A 388 -7.74 10.30 30.42
C LYS A 388 -6.36 9.71 30.70
N LEU A 389 -5.29 10.50 30.60
CA LEU A 389 -3.95 9.98 30.89
C LEU A 389 -3.92 9.62 32.38
N ARG A 390 -3.58 8.36 32.67
CA ARG A 390 -3.48 7.86 34.05
C ARG A 390 -2.10 7.31 34.33
N ASN A 391 -1.43 6.77 33.31
CA ASN A 391 -0.16 6.07 33.50
C ASN A 391 0.90 6.62 32.55
N ILE A 392 2.08 6.90 33.10
CA ILE A 392 3.32 7.08 32.34
C ILE A 392 4.30 6.04 32.85
N TYR A 393 4.80 5.21 31.94
CA TYR A 393 5.86 4.25 32.20
C TYR A 393 7.16 4.82 31.66
N TYR A 394 8.09 5.13 32.53
CA TYR A 394 9.41 5.63 32.17
C TYR A 394 10.45 4.54 32.40
N GLU A 395 11.21 4.21 31.37
CA GLU A 395 12.20 3.14 31.44
C GLU A 395 13.42 3.50 32.29
N GLY A 396 13.70 4.79 32.44
CA GLY A 396 14.74 5.27 33.34
C GLY A 396 14.31 5.30 34.81
N SER A 397 15.28 5.55 35.66
CA SER A 397 15.08 5.75 37.10
C SER A 397 14.29 7.01 37.43
N GLN A 398 13.75 7.05 38.65
CA GLN A 398 13.10 8.25 39.17
C GLN A 398 14.05 9.46 39.17
N ASP A 399 15.34 9.25 39.40
CA ASP A 399 16.34 10.30 39.39
C ASP A 399 16.57 10.89 37.99
N GLU A 400 16.58 10.05 36.95
CA GLU A 400 16.65 10.49 35.56
C GLU A 400 15.39 11.26 35.16
N TRP A 401 14.21 10.79 35.56
CA TRP A 401 12.96 11.52 35.33
C TRP A 401 12.97 12.91 35.98
N ASN A 402 13.44 12.99 37.22
CA ASN A 402 13.55 14.26 37.94
C ASN A 402 14.50 15.25 37.23
N GLN A 403 15.53 14.75 36.52
CA GLN A 403 16.44 15.59 35.74
C GLN A 403 15.79 16.21 34.50
N LEU A 404 14.72 15.61 33.97
CA LEU A 404 13.92 16.18 32.88
C LEU A 404 13.14 17.44 33.32
N LYS A 405 13.03 17.70 34.63
CA LYS A 405 12.38 18.90 35.22
C LYS A 405 10.93 19.09 34.78
N ILE A 406 10.22 17.99 34.57
CA ILE A 406 8.80 18.00 34.20
C ILE A 406 7.95 18.35 35.44
N PRO A 407 7.02 19.31 35.35
CA PRO A 407 6.09 19.59 36.44
C PRO A 407 5.26 18.36 36.81
N ALA A 408 4.82 18.28 38.07
CA ALA A 408 3.94 17.20 38.50
C ALA A 408 2.65 17.16 37.64
N ILE A 409 2.39 16.01 37.02
CA ILE A 409 1.23 15.80 36.16
C ILE A 409 0.09 15.30 37.04
N LYS A 410 -0.94 16.13 37.22
CA LYS A 410 -2.03 15.84 38.14
C LYS A 410 -2.80 14.58 37.69
N ASN A 411 -3.06 13.67 38.63
CA ASN A 411 -3.81 12.42 38.41
C ASN A 411 -3.15 11.44 37.43
N VAL A 412 -1.84 11.55 37.23
CA VAL A 412 -1.04 10.61 36.45
C VAL A 412 -0.05 9.92 37.38
N MET A 413 -0.07 8.59 37.38
CA MET A 413 0.92 7.74 38.02
C MET A 413 2.11 7.61 37.08
N ILE A 414 3.30 7.95 37.58
CA ILE A 414 4.55 7.74 36.86
C ILE A 414 5.25 6.54 37.50
N ILE A 415 5.64 5.58 36.68
CA ILE A 415 6.25 4.30 37.07
C ILE A 415 7.66 4.29 36.45
N TYR A 416 8.68 4.00 37.26
CA TYR A 416 10.11 4.15 36.92
C TYR A 416 10.85 2.81 36.87
N ASP A 417 12.11 2.86 36.42
CA ASP A 417 13.15 1.81 36.48
C ASP A 417 12.89 0.63 35.54
N GLY A 418 12.43 0.96 34.33
CA GLY A 418 11.89 -0.03 33.42
C GLY A 418 10.59 -0.56 33.99
N PHE A 419 9.72 -1.02 33.11
CA PHE A 419 9.36 -2.39 33.40
C PHE A 419 10.69 -3.14 33.47
N ASN A 420 11.09 -3.59 34.66
CA ASN A 420 11.64 -4.94 34.68
C ASN A 420 10.72 -5.71 33.71
N ASN A 421 11.28 -6.30 32.66
CA ASN A 421 10.65 -7.41 31.96
C ASN A 421 10.49 -8.60 32.95
N GLU A 422 10.08 -8.33 34.19
CA GLU A 422 9.34 -9.25 35.00
C GLU A 422 8.08 -9.53 34.21
N GLU A 423 8.17 -10.61 33.46
CA GLU A 423 7.08 -11.35 32.88
C GLU A 423 5.91 -11.35 33.86
N PHE A 424 4.94 -10.45 33.69
CA PHE A 424 3.77 -10.39 34.56
C PHE A 424 2.84 -11.53 34.16
N TRP A 425 3.04 -12.65 34.85
CA TRP A 425 2.26 -13.86 34.70
C TRP A 425 0.98 -13.77 35.52
N TYR A 426 -0.14 -13.90 34.83
CA TYR A 426 -1.48 -14.00 35.41
C TYR A 426 -1.91 -15.45 35.42
N THR A 427 -2.35 -15.92 36.57
CA THR A 427 -2.87 -17.28 36.78
C THR A 427 -4.39 -17.28 36.88
N ALA A 428 -4.98 -18.46 37.07
CA ALA A 428 -6.42 -18.61 37.27
C ALA A 428 -6.97 -17.82 38.48
N SER A 429 -6.13 -17.46 39.47
CA SER A 429 -6.56 -16.58 40.57
C SER A 429 -6.71 -15.13 40.14
N ASP A 430 -5.98 -14.71 39.11
CA ASP A 430 -5.90 -13.32 38.66
C ASP A 430 -6.88 -13.07 37.50
N LEU A 431 -7.09 -14.08 36.65
CA LEU A 431 -7.98 -14.05 35.50
C LEU A 431 -9.09 -15.08 35.65
N PRO A 432 -10.31 -14.69 36.06
CA PRO A 432 -11.43 -15.63 36.22
C PRO A 432 -11.79 -16.41 34.94
N GLY A 433 -11.37 -15.92 33.77
CA GLY A 433 -11.56 -16.60 32.49
C GLY A 433 -10.53 -17.69 32.21
N LEU A 434 -9.52 -17.89 33.05
CA LEU A 434 -8.45 -18.87 32.87
C LEU A 434 -8.71 -20.12 33.72
N GLU A 435 -8.92 -21.28 33.11
CA GLU A 435 -9.17 -22.53 33.87
C GLU A 435 -7.89 -23.13 34.46
N SER A 436 -6.76 -23.01 33.77
CA SER A 436 -5.46 -23.53 34.21
C SER A 436 -4.32 -22.73 33.62
N GLY A 437 -3.12 -22.93 34.16
CA GLY A 437 -1.91 -22.33 33.62
C GLY A 437 -1.78 -20.85 33.94
N ARG A 438 -1.05 -20.15 33.09
CA ARG A 438 -0.74 -18.74 33.24
C ARG A 438 -0.52 -18.06 31.90
N ILE A 439 -0.76 -16.75 31.86
CA ILE A 439 -0.58 -15.89 30.69
C ILE A 439 0.30 -14.70 31.07
N MET A 440 1.32 -14.43 30.27
CA MET A 440 2.15 -13.25 30.34
C MET A 440 1.47 -12.14 29.54
N PHE A 441 1.20 -11.01 30.20
CA PHE A 441 0.54 -9.87 29.61
C PHE A 441 1.44 -8.63 29.70
N ASP A 442 1.70 -8.03 28.55
CA ASP A 442 2.41 -6.77 28.45
C ASP A 442 1.44 -5.61 28.74
N LYS A 443 1.57 -5.05 29.93
CA LYS A 443 0.80 -3.89 30.39
C LYS A 443 1.09 -2.62 29.59
N LEU A 444 2.21 -2.58 28.88
CA LEU A 444 2.66 -1.44 28.09
C LEU A 444 1.84 -1.30 26.81
N THR A 445 1.62 -2.43 26.14
CA THR A 445 0.99 -2.52 24.82
C THR A 445 -0.44 -3.06 24.88
N GLY A 446 -0.82 -3.72 25.97
CA GLY A 446 -2.05 -4.49 26.04
C GLY A 446 -1.96 -5.84 25.34
N THR A 447 -0.75 -6.35 25.11
CA THR A 447 -0.51 -7.56 24.32
C THR A 447 -0.38 -8.80 25.21
N ILE A 448 -1.02 -9.90 24.80
CA ILE A 448 -0.77 -11.22 25.37
C ILE A 448 0.50 -11.77 24.73
N MET A 449 1.56 -11.90 25.54
CA MET A 449 2.91 -12.17 25.05
C MET A 449 3.26 -13.67 25.07
N LYS A 450 2.72 -14.41 26.04
CA LYS A 450 3.01 -15.84 26.21
C LYS A 450 1.97 -16.53 27.08
N ALA A 451 1.74 -17.83 26.88
CA ALA A 451 0.86 -18.65 27.68
C ALA A 451 1.50 -20.00 27.99
N GLU A 452 1.32 -20.49 29.21
CA GLU A 452 1.87 -21.76 29.68
C GLU A 452 0.82 -22.57 30.45
N GLY A 453 0.65 -23.84 30.07
CA GLY A 453 -0.26 -24.77 30.76
C GLY A 453 -1.75 -24.40 30.70
N VAL A 454 -2.16 -23.52 29.79
CA VAL A 454 -3.55 -23.08 29.65
C VAL A 454 -4.38 -24.12 28.90
N SER A 455 -5.53 -24.51 29.46
CA SER A 455 -6.46 -25.47 28.84
C SER A 455 -7.67 -24.81 28.16
N ILE A 456 -8.30 -23.88 28.87
CA ILE A 456 -9.42 -23.07 28.41
C ILE A 456 -9.17 -21.65 28.90
N VAL A 457 -9.34 -20.68 28.01
CA VAL A 457 -9.24 -19.27 28.37
C VAL A 457 -10.30 -18.42 27.69
N ASN A 458 -11.06 -17.69 28.50
CA ASN A 458 -11.87 -16.56 28.09
C ASN A 458 -11.11 -15.28 28.45
N ILE A 459 -10.37 -14.71 27.49
CA ILE A 459 -9.52 -13.54 27.75
C ILE A 459 -10.44 -12.35 28.06
N PRO A 460 -10.28 -11.66 29.22
CA PRO A 460 -11.08 -10.49 29.51
C PRO A 460 -10.66 -9.30 28.62
N PRO A 461 -11.58 -8.35 28.34
CA PRO A 461 -11.25 -7.17 27.54
C PRO A 461 -10.20 -6.24 28.19
N GLU A 462 -9.99 -6.37 29.50
CA GLU A 462 -9.00 -5.62 30.29
C GLU A 462 -8.35 -6.54 31.33
N ILE A 463 -7.05 -6.35 31.56
CA ILE A 463 -6.26 -6.99 32.61
C ILE A 463 -5.57 -5.88 33.41
N ASP A 464 -5.81 -5.83 34.72
CA ASP A 464 -5.33 -4.74 35.61
C ASP A 464 -5.64 -3.31 35.12
N GLY A 465 -6.81 -3.14 34.48
CA GLY A 465 -7.23 -1.85 33.93
C GLY A 465 -6.52 -1.44 32.64
N VAL A 466 -5.72 -2.34 32.05
CA VAL A 466 -5.14 -2.18 30.71
C VAL A 466 -5.95 -3.01 29.72
N ARG A 467 -6.37 -2.39 28.63
CA ARG A 467 -7.13 -3.04 27.56
C ARG A 467 -6.28 -4.11 26.87
N VAL A 468 -6.86 -5.28 26.62
CA VAL A 468 -6.20 -6.36 25.86
C VAL A 468 -6.42 -6.10 24.37
N THR A 469 -5.35 -5.78 23.64
CA THR A 469 -5.39 -5.24 22.27
C THR A 469 -4.91 -6.24 21.22
N SER A 470 -4.01 -7.16 21.58
CA SER A 470 -3.45 -8.11 20.62
C SER A 470 -2.91 -9.39 21.25
N ILE A 471 -2.69 -10.39 20.40
CA ILE A 471 -1.91 -11.60 20.71
C ILE A 471 -0.59 -11.49 19.95
N SER A 472 0.54 -11.58 20.66
CA SER A 472 1.87 -11.49 20.03
C SER A 472 2.21 -12.71 19.20
N ASP A 473 3.32 -12.60 18.47
CA ASP A 473 3.98 -13.75 17.87
C ASP A 473 4.28 -14.82 18.93
N ASP A 474 4.14 -16.09 18.54
CA ASP A 474 4.40 -17.29 19.37
C ASP A 474 3.62 -17.39 20.71
N ALA A 475 2.67 -16.50 21.01
CA ALA A 475 2.09 -16.34 22.36
C ALA A 475 1.53 -17.64 22.98
N PHE A 476 0.86 -18.47 22.18
CA PHE A 476 0.29 -19.76 22.58
C PHE A 476 0.96 -20.94 21.85
N ARG A 477 2.11 -20.73 21.20
CA ARG A 477 2.74 -21.76 20.37
C ARG A 477 3.03 -23.05 21.13
N GLN A 478 2.77 -24.18 20.49
CA GLN A 478 2.94 -25.54 20.99
C GLN A 478 2.18 -25.83 22.28
N LEU A 479 1.15 -25.05 22.60
CA LEU A 479 0.36 -25.22 23.80
C LEU A 479 -0.66 -26.37 23.64
N LYS A 480 -0.16 -27.61 23.72
CA LYS A 480 -0.95 -28.84 23.53
C LYS A 480 -2.06 -29.01 24.57
N THR A 481 -2.08 -28.22 25.64
CA THR A 481 -3.16 -28.24 26.64
C THR A 481 -4.38 -27.45 26.18
N LEU A 482 -4.20 -26.45 25.30
CA LEU A 482 -5.26 -25.53 24.89
C LEU A 482 -6.30 -26.27 24.04
N THR A 483 -7.56 -26.14 24.44
CA THR A 483 -8.71 -26.77 23.76
C THR A 483 -9.74 -25.75 23.29
N HIS A 484 -9.93 -24.65 24.03
CA HIS A 484 -10.88 -23.60 23.71
C HIS A 484 -10.30 -22.24 24.10
N ILE A 485 -10.51 -21.24 23.24
CA ILE A 485 -10.15 -19.85 23.53
C ILE A 485 -11.21 -18.89 23.02
N THR A 486 -11.57 -17.92 23.85
CA THR A 486 -12.44 -16.79 23.49
C THR A 486 -11.63 -15.50 23.58
N LEU A 487 -11.57 -14.78 22.45
CA LEU A 487 -10.94 -13.48 22.36
C LEU A 487 -11.99 -12.37 22.57
N PRO A 488 -11.74 -11.37 23.42
CA PRO A 488 -12.67 -10.26 23.63
C PRO A 488 -12.70 -9.35 22.41
N ASP A 489 -13.82 -8.63 22.21
CA ASP A 489 -14.03 -7.61 21.16
C ASP A 489 -13.16 -6.34 21.37
N THR A 490 -11.97 -6.50 21.94
CA THR A 490 -10.91 -5.50 22.13
C THR A 490 -9.63 -5.87 21.37
N ILE A 491 -9.48 -7.15 21.00
CA ILE A 491 -8.33 -7.64 20.24
C ILE A 491 -8.49 -7.31 18.76
N THR A 492 -7.48 -6.67 18.17
CA THR A 492 -7.47 -6.31 16.75
C THR A 492 -6.44 -7.10 15.94
N PHE A 493 -5.46 -7.74 16.58
CA PHE A 493 -4.33 -8.38 15.90
C PHE A 493 -3.96 -9.73 16.52
N ILE A 494 -3.66 -10.72 15.66
CA ILE A 494 -3.04 -12.01 16.04
C ILE A 494 -1.71 -12.14 15.29
N GLY A 495 -0.62 -12.28 16.04
CA GLY A 495 0.74 -12.38 15.52
C GLY A 495 1.07 -13.69 14.81
N ASN A 496 2.27 -13.74 14.26
CA ASN A 496 2.79 -14.89 13.53
C ASN A 496 3.05 -16.07 14.48
N TRP A 497 2.77 -17.28 14.03
CA TRP A 497 2.88 -18.51 14.85
C TRP A 497 2.11 -18.49 16.19
N ALA A 498 1.22 -17.52 16.44
CA ALA A 498 0.63 -17.27 17.75
C ALA A 498 0.00 -18.51 18.39
N PHE A 499 -0.65 -19.38 17.62
CA PHE A 499 -1.26 -20.64 18.04
C PHE A 499 -0.66 -21.86 17.32
N SER A 500 0.50 -21.72 16.66
CA SER A 500 1.15 -22.82 15.93
C SER A 500 1.31 -24.06 16.82
N ASP A 501 1.01 -25.23 16.29
CA ASP A 501 1.09 -26.54 16.95
C ASP A 501 0.23 -26.67 18.22
N CYS A 502 -0.85 -25.89 18.35
CA CYS A 502 -1.92 -26.12 19.33
C CYS A 502 -2.82 -27.29 18.90
N ILE A 503 -2.23 -28.50 18.84
CA ILE A 503 -2.85 -29.69 18.22
C ILE A 503 -4.21 -30.12 18.80
N ASN A 504 -4.54 -29.68 20.01
CA ASN A 504 -5.79 -30.01 20.72
C ASN A 504 -6.80 -28.85 20.74
N LEU A 505 -6.48 -27.70 20.13
CA LEU A 505 -7.40 -26.56 20.01
C LEU A 505 -8.56 -26.97 19.11
N LYS A 506 -9.78 -26.98 19.66
CA LYS A 506 -11.01 -27.42 18.97
C LYS A 506 -11.83 -26.27 18.43
N GLU A 507 -11.84 -25.16 19.17
CA GLU A 507 -12.64 -23.98 18.89
C GLU A 507 -11.90 -22.72 19.33
N ILE A 508 -11.96 -21.71 18.48
CA ILE A 508 -11.57 -20.34 18.79
C ILE A 508 -12.74 -19.42 18.44
N ILE A 509 -13.11 -18.56 19.39
CA ILE A 509 -14.06 -17.48 19.17
C ILE A 509 -13.23 -16.20 18.98
N PHE A 510 -13.17 -15.70 17.75
CA PHE A 510 -12.44 -14.48 17.42
C PHE A 510 -13.16 -13.22 17.92
N SER A 511 -12.36 -12.18 18.16
CA SER A 511 -12.83 -10.81 18.33
C SER A 511 -13.51 -10.32 17.06
N LYS A 512 -14.67 -9.68 17.17
CA LYS A 512 -15.32 -9.03 16.02
C LYS A 512 -14.53 -7.83 15.49
N MET A 513 -13.61 -7.28 16.30
CA MET A 513 -12.74 -6.16 15.94
C MET A 513 -11.41 -6.61 15.31
N LEU A 514 -11.22 -7.92 15.10
CA LEU A 514 -9.98 -8.47 14.52
C LEU A 514 -9.77 -7.95 13.10
N THR A 515 -8.60 -7.40 12.80
CA THR A 515 -8.24 -6.81 11.50
C THR A 515 -7.26 -7.66 10.70
N SER A 516 -6.47 -8.53 11.33
CA SER A 516 -5.53 -9.40 10.62
C SER A 516 -5.15 -10.65 11.41
N ILE A 517 -4.78 -11.70 10.68
CA ILE A 517 -4.25 -12.96 11.21
C ILE A 517 -2.86 -13.16 10.59
N GLY A 518 -1.84 -13.26 11.44
CA GLY A 518 -0.44 -13.40 11.01
C GLY A 518 -0.11 -14.72 10.32
N ASP A 519 1.10 -14.77 9.76
CA ASP A 519 1.65 -15.94 9.08
C ASP A 519 1.78 -17.11 10.06
N ASN A 520 1.41 -18.31 9.63
CA ASN A 520 1.47 -19.54 10.42
C ASN A 520 0.68 -19.48 11.76
N ALA A 521 -0.22 -18.50 11.95
CA ALA A 521 -0.86 -18.25 13.24
C ALA A 521 -1.53 -19.48 13.85
N PHE A 522 -2.14 -20.36 13.06
CA PHE A 522 -2.80 -21.61 13.48
C PHE A 522 -2.20 -22.84 12.79
N LEU A 523 -0.93 -22.77 12.36
CA LEU A 523 -0.20 -23.89 11.76
C LEU A 523 -0.36 -25.16 12.62
N ASN A 524 -0.73 -26.29 12.01
CA ASN A 524 -0.92 -27.59 12.65
C ASN A 524 -1.91 -27.61 13.85
N CYS A 525 -2.90 -26.73 13.89
CA CYS A 525 -4.02 -26.83 14.83
C CYS A 525 -4.97 -27.97 14.43
N SER A 526 -4.47 -29.22 14.50
CA SER A 526 -5.10 -30.39 13.89
C SER A 526 -6.46 -30.78 14.46
N SER A 527 -6.88 -30.26 15.62
CA SER A 527 -8.20 -30.52 16.22
C SER A 527 -9.25 -29.45 15.92
N LEU A 528 -8.88 -28.35 15.28
CA LEU A 528 -9.79 -27.25 14.98
C LEU A 528 -10.81 -27.74 13.95
N SER A 529 -12.10 -27.72 14.30
CA SER A 529 -13.14 -28.36 13.48
C SER A 529 -14.01 -27.38 12.69
N LYS A 530 -14.17 -26.15 13.19
CA LYS A 530 -14.93 -25.08 12.54
C LYS A 530 -14.21 -23.75 12.71
N LEU A 531 -14.35 -22.90 11.71
CA LEU A 531 -13.69 -21.61 11.67
C LEU A 531 -14.62 -20.55 11.07
N THR A 532 -14.82 -19.44 11.79
CA THR A 532 -15.52 -18.26 11.27
C THR A 532 -14.60 -17.06 11.41
N ILE A 533 -14.11 -16.52 10.29
CA ILE A 533 -13.30 -15.31 10.25
C ILE A 533 -14.22 -14.07 10.24
N PRO A 534 -14.08 -13.11 11.17
CA PRO A 534 -15.01 -11.98 11.32
C PRO A 534 -14.84 -10.90 10.24
N GLN A 535 -15.86 -10.02 10.12
CA GLN A 535 -16.02 -9.03 9.03
C GLN A 535 -14.91 -7.95 8.92
N ASN A 536 -14.07 -7.79 9.93
CA ASN A 536 -13.06 -6.73 9.91
C ASN A 536 -11.67 -7.23 9.49
N VAL A 537 -11.49 -8.54 9.31
CA VAL A 537 -10.21 -9.14 8.95
C VAL A 537 -9.90 -8.81 7.51
N GLN A 538 -8.88 -7.98 7.27
CA GLN A 538 -8.43 -7.56 5.94
C GLN A 538 -7.53 -8.60 5.27
N SER A 539 -6.71 -9.30 6.06
CA SER A 539 -5.73 -10.26 5.56
C SER A 539 -5.62 -11.51 6.44
N ILE A 540 -5.46 -12.65 5.77
CA ILE A 540 -5.08 -13.94 6.36
C ILE A 540 -3.68 -14.27 5.87
N GLY A 541 -2.72 -14.41 6.79
CA GLY A 541 -1.32 -14.63 6.49
C GLY A 541 -1.00 -15.97 5.80
N ASN A 542 0.23 -16.08 5.33
CA ASN A 542 0.77 -17.28 4.69
C ASN A 542 0.74 -18.46 5.67
N SER A 543 0.28 -19.62 5.20
CA SER A 543 0.18 -20.85 6.00
C SER A 543 -0.62 -20.69 7.30
N ALA A 544 -1.46 -19.66 7.43
CA ALA A 544 -2.15 -19.33 8.68
C ALA A 544 -2.93 -20.50 9.27
N PHE A 545 -3.55 -21.36 8.46
CA PHE A 545 -4.29 -22.57 8.88
C PHE A 545 -3.72 -23.85 8.27
N PHE A 546 -2.45 -23.83 7.84
CA PHE A 546 -1.79 -25.01 7.27
C PHE A 546 -1.91 -26.19 8.23
N GLY A 547 -2.29 -27.36 7.72
CA GLY A 547 -2.34 -28.60 8.51
C GLY A 547 -3.46 -28.64 9.56
N CYS A 548 -4.47 -27.77 9.50
CA CYS A 548 -5.69 -27.89 10.31
C CYS A 548 -6.56 -29.06 9.81
N SER A 549 -6.05 -30.29 9.97
CA SER A 549 -6.55 -31.48 9.28
C SER A 549 -7.98 -31.89 9.63
N ASN A 550 -8.52 -31.50 10.80
CA ASN A 550 -9.91 -31.76 11.19
C ASN A 550 -10.88 -30.63 10.85
N LEU A 551 -10.43 -29.54 10.22
CA LEU A 551 -11.30 -28.44 9.84
C LEU A 551 -12.32 -28.94 8.81
N GLU A 552 -13.60 -29.01 9.17
CA GLU A 552 -14.66 -29.55 8.31
C GLU A 552 -15.22 -28.49 7.35
N SER A 553 -15.28 -27.25 7.84
CA SER A 553 -15.73 -26.08 7.07
C SER A 553 -15.15 -24.80 7.63
N ALA A 554 -14.94 -23.82 6.74
CA ALA A 554 -14.56 -22.46 7.10
C ALA A 554 -15.52 -21.45 6.49
N THR A 555 -15.83 -20.39 7.23
CA THR A 555 -16.61 -19.24 6.74
C THR A 555 -15.76 -17.99 6.90
N ILE A 556 -15.48 -17.31 5.80
CA ILE A 556 -14.84 -16.00 5.78
C ILE A 556 -15.93 -14.95 5.52
N LEU A 557 -16.10 -13.99 6.44
CA LEU A 557 -17.10 -12.93 6.30
C LEU A 557 -16.56 -11.74 5.48
N ASP A 558 -17.47 -10.94 4.93
CA ASP A 558 -17.14 -9.73 4.16
C ASP A 558 -16.11 -8.86 4.87
N GLY A 559 -15.05 -8.47 4.17
CA GLY A 559 -13.97 -7.61 4.68
C GLY A 559 -12.58 -8.14 4.36
N THR A 560 -12.43 -9.46 4.25
CA THR A 560 -11.16 -10.08 3.86
C THR A 560 -10.86 -9.81 2.40
N LYS A 561 -9.67 -9.26 2.14
CA LYS A 561 -9.13 -8.95 0.81
C LYS A 561 -8.14 -10.01 0.34
N THR A 562 -7.26 -10.46 1.23
CA THR A 562 -6.16 -11.36 0.88
C THR A 562 -6.16 -12.63 1.72
N ILE A 563 -5.90 -13.75 1.06
CA ILE A 563 -5.64 -15.07 1.67
C ILE A 563 -4.24 -15.48 1.24
N GLY A 564 -3.30 -15.67 2.17
CA GLY A 564 -1.90 -15.92 1.86
C GLY A 564 -1.60 -17.30 1.25
N ASP A 565 -0.35 -17.47 0.81
CA ASP A 565 0.17 -18.72 0.26
C ASP A 565 0.00 -19.87 1.26
N LEU A 566 -0.45 -21.03 0.79
CA LEU A 566 -0.64 -22.24 1.60
C LEU A 566 -1.60 -22.06 2.80
N ALA A 567 -2.40 -20.99 2.86
CA ALA A 567 -3.19 -20.62 4.04
C ALA A 567 -4.06 -21.76 4.59
N PHE A 568 -4.67 -22.59 3.73
CA PHE A 568 -5.47 -23.76 4.12
C PHE A 568 -4.88 -25.08 3.61
N PHE A 569 -3.58 -25.10 3.29
CA PHE A 569 -2.90 -26.30 2.79
C PHE A 569 -3.05 -27.45 3.79
N GLY A 570 -3.44 -28.63 3.32
CA GLY A 570 -3.52 -29.82 4.18
C GLY A 570 -4.70 -29.81 5.17
N CYS A 571 -5.69 -28.93 5.00
CA CYS A 571 -6.99 -29.05 5.67
C CYS A 571 -7.79 -30.24 5.08
N SER A 572 -7.30 -31.46 5.34
CA SER A 572 -7.68 -32.67 4.61
C SER A 572 -9.13 -33.10 4.78
N ASN A 573 -9.80 -32.72 5.88
CA ASN A 573 -11.21 -33.02 6.14
C ASN A 573 -12.16 -31.88 5.73
N MET A 574 -11.65 -30.78 5.18
CA MET A 574 -12.48 -29.64 4.79
C MET A 574 -13.36 -30.03 3.61
N THR A 575 -14.67 -29.95 3.78
CA THR A 575 -15.66 -30.32 2.76
C THR A 575 -16.14 -29.12 1.96
N SER A 576 -16.20 -27.96 2.61
CA SER A 576 -16.61 -26.70 2.01
C SER A 576 -15.94 -25.49 2.66
N ILE A 577 -15.83 -24.40 1.90
CA ILE A 577 -15.42 -23.09 2.41
C ILE A 577 -16.31 -22.01 1.78
N ILE A 578 -16.66 -20.99 2.58
CA ILE A 578 -17.39 -19.80 2.13
C ILE A 578 -16.41 -18.63 2.07
N LEU A 579 -16.32 -18.00 0.90
CA LEU A 579 -15.46 -16.86 0.60
C LEU A 579 -16.33 -15.66 0.20
N PRO A 580 -16.13 -14.47 0.78
CA PRO A 580 -16.88 -13.28 0.41
C PRO A 580 -16.36 -12.71 -0.91
N LYS A 581 -17.17 -11.91 -1.61
CA LYS A 581 -16.74 -11.20 -2.82
C LYS A 581 -15.58 -10.22 -2.59
N THR A 582 -15.32 -9.86 -1.33
CA THR A 582 -14.25 -8.93 -0.99
C THR A 582 -12.88 -9.55 -1.13
N VAL A 583 -12.78 -10.89 -1.23
CA VAL A 583 -11.51 -11.57 -1.50
C VAL A 583 -11.12 -11.29 -2.94
N THR A 584 -10.00 -10.59 -3.10
CA THR A 584 -9.44 -10.18 -4.40
C THR A 584 -8.08 -10.82 -4.68
N ASP A 585 -7.50 -11.53 -3.70
CA ASP A 585 -6.23 -12.23 -3.84
C ASP A 585 -6.20 -13.51 -3.00
N ILE A 586 -5.80 -14.61 -3.62
CA ILE A 586 -5.62 -15.93 -2.99
C ILE A 586 -4.26 -16.48 -3.40
N GLY A 587 -3.42 -16.69 -2.39
CA GLY A 587 -2.05 -17.14 -2.55
C GLY A 587 -1.94 -18.54 -3.13
N GLN A 588 -0.74 -18.83 -3.61
CA GLN A 588 -0.39 -20.08 -4.26
C GLN A 588 -0.65 -21.26 -3.33
N ASN A 589 -1.26 -22.32 -3.88
CA ASN A 589 -1.53 -23.57 -3.19
C ASN A 589 -2.35 -23.40 -1.88
N ALA A 590 -3.12 -22.31 -1.75
CA ALA A 590 -3.91 -22.03 -0.55
C ALA A 590 -4.85 -23.18 -0.17
N PHE A 591 -5.36 -23.93 -1.15
CA PHE A 591 -6.27 -25.07 -0.97
C PHE A 591 -5.65 -26.41 -1.40
N ASP A 592 -4.32 -26.50 -1.54
CA ASP A 592 -3.69 -27.79 -1.87
C ASP A 592 -3.80 -28.78 -0.71
N ALA A 593 -3.81 -30.08 -1.03
CA ALA A 593 -3.98 -31.17 -0.06
C ALA A 593 -5.28 -31.10 0.79
N THR A 594 -6.29 -30.34 0.37
CA THR A 594 -7.65 -30.37 0.92
C THR A 594 -8.45 -31.53 0.32
N ASN A 595 -8.06 -32.76 0.66
CA ASN A 595 -8.52 -33.98 -0.04
C ASN A 595 -10.05 -34.22 0.00
N SER A 596 -10.76 -33.63 0.95
CA SER A 596 -12.22 -33.76 1.10
C SER A 596 -12.99 -32.57 0.52
N LEU A 597 -12.30 -31.56 -0.01
CA LEU A 597 -12.94 -30.33 -0.48
C LEU A 597 -13.69 -30.63 -1.76
N THR A 598 -14.98 -30.30 -1.76
CA THR A 598 -15.88 -30.55 -2.90
C THR A 598 -16.58 -29.29 -3.37
N ILE A 599 -16.78 -28.30 -2.49
CA ILE A 599 -17.51 -27.07 -2.81
C ILE A 599 -16.78 -25.85 -2.24
N ILE A 600 -16.58 -24.83 -3.06
CA ILE A 600 -16.25 -23.46 -2.63
C ILE A 600 -17.47 -22.59 -2.93
N TYR A 601 -18.02 -21.92 -1.92
CA TYR A 601 -19.04 -20.89 -2.12
C TYR A 601 -18.34 -19.55 -2.23
N PHE A 602 -18.44 -18.90 -3.39
CA PHE A 602 -17.83 -17.60 -3.62
C PHE A 602 -18.91 -16.53 -3.76
N GLY A 603 -18.86 -15.50 -2.92
CA GLY A 603 -19.86 -14.44 -2.91
C GLY A 603 -19.82 -13.51 -4.13
N GLY A 604 -18.82 -13.64 -4.99
CA GLY A 604 -18.67 -12.88 -6.23
C GLY A 604 -19.22 -13.59 -7.47
N THR A 605 -18.87 -13.07 -8.63
CA THR A 605 -19.19 -13.61 -9.96
C THR A 605 -18.14 -14.61 -10.43
N ASP A 606 -18.49 -15.46 -11.42
CA ASP A 606 -17.53 -16.38 -12.06
C ASP A 606 -16.28 -15.67 -12.58
N GLN A 607 -16.44 -14.46 -13.15
CA GLN A 607 -15.31 -13.65 -13.62
C GLN A 607 -14.42 -13.16 -12.48
N GLU A 608 -15.01 -12.76 -11.35
CA GLU A 608 -14.26 -12.36 -10.16
C GLU A 608 -13.50 -13.56 -9.59
N TRP A 609 -14.07 -14.77 -9.63
CA TRP A 609 -13.38 -16.00 -9.24
C TRP A 609 -12.22 -16.34 -10.17
N ASP A 610 -12.44 -16.30 -11.49
CA ASP A 610 -11.41 -16.60 -12.49
C ASP A 610 -10.21 -15.65 -12.36
N ASN A 611 -10.45 -14.38 -12.02
CA ASN A 611 -9.40 -13.38 -11.80
C ASN A 611 -8.50 -13.70 -10.59
N LEU A 612 -8.99 -14.47 -9.61
CA LEU A 612 -8.18 -14.91 -8.47
C LEU A 612 -7.10 -15.93 -8.86
N ASN A 613 -7.19 -16.51 -10.07
CA ASN A 613 -6.22 -17.48 -10.61
C ASN A 613 -5.91 -18.64 -9.64
N VAL A 614 -6.93 -19.10 -8.90
CA VAL A 614 -6.76 -20.15 -7.89
C VAL A 614 -6.63 -21.51 -8.57
N ASN A 615 -5.53 -22.20 -8.30
CA ASN A 615 -5.39 -23.60 -8.71
C ASN A 615 -6.18 -24.50 -7.75
N ILE A 616 -7.30 -25.05 -8.22
CA ILE A 616 -8.11 -26.03 -7.49
C ILE A 616 -8.23 -27.33 -8.30
N SER A 617 -8.37 -28.46 -7.59
CA SER A 617 -8.53 -29.76 -8.24
C SER A 617 -9.87 -29.85 -8.99
N ASP A 618 -9.89 -30.56 -10.14
CA ASP A 618 -11.06 -30.70 -11.03
C ASP A 618 -12.35 -31.22 -10.36
N ASN A 619 -12.22 -31.85 -9.18
CA ASN A 619 -13.35 -32.37 -8.40
C ASN A 619 -13.99 -31.32 -7.48
N ILE A 620 -13.47 -30.10 -7.43
CA ILE A 620 -14.00 -28.99 -6.63
C ILE A 620 -14.96 -28.17 -7.50
N THR A 621 -16.19 -28.00 -7.01
CA THR A 621 -17.20 -27.12 -7.62
C THR A 621 -17.16 -25.75 -6.95
N VAL A 622 -17.18 -24.68 -7.74
CA VAL A 622 -17.34 -23.30 -7.25
C VAL A 622 -18.80 -22.87 -7.49
N LEU A 623 -19.47 -22.37 -6.45
CA LEU A 623 -20.90 -21.99 -6.46
C LEU A 623 -21.14 -20.54 -6.03
#